data_AF-A0A7J3B9I0-F1
#
_entry.id   AF-A0A7J3B9I0-F1
#
_cell.length_a   1.000
_cell.length_b   1.000
_cell.length_c   1.000
_cell.angle_alpha   90.00
_cell.angle_beta   90.00
_cell.angle_gamma   90.00
#
_symmetry.space_group_name_H-M   'P 1'
#
loop_
_entity.id
_entity.type
_entity.pdbx_description
1 polymer ?
#
loop_
_entity_poly.entity_id
_entity_poly.type
_entity_poly.pdbx_seq_one_letter_code
_entity_poly.pdbx_strand_id
1 'polypeptide(L)'
;MSRLYILLGLLFIAGIVSAGCAEDAYLKACSSCPFDENGKMDKSCYESYQQSGISCIAASYPIAAAKHAKGECPQIDTCSEKLRECISAYPGSDFTDKEKCEGGMSTCFKEADLCVHKAAVKCGEEIPSPCQSSFILIFLVLTAFIRNASRK
;
A
#
# COMPACT_ATOMS: atom_id res chain seq x y z
N MET A 1 -30.69 -16.14 -5.36
CA MET A 1 -29.91 -15.32 -4.40
C MET A 1 -28.52 -15.91 -4.06
N SER A 2 -27.93 -16.79 -4.87
CA SER A 2 -26.66 -17.47 -4.52
C SER A 2 -25.41 -16.92 -5.23
N ARG A 3 -25.58 -16.09 -6.27
CA ARG A 3 -24.46 -15.54 -7.07
C ARG A 3 -23.87 -14.24 -6.52
N LEU A 4 -24.64 -13.49 -5.72
CA LEU A 4 -24.21 -12.23 -5.12
C LEU A 4 -23.16 -12.44 -4.01
N TYR A 5 -23.30 -13.53 -3.23
CA TYR A 5 -22.37 -13.86 -2.15
C TYR A 5 -21.00 -14.35 -2.64
N ILE A 6 -20.93 -14.93 -3.85
CA ILE A 6 -19.66 -15.40 -4.44
C ILE A 6 -18.82 -14.21 -4.91
N LEU A 7 -19.46 -13.17 -5.45
CA LEU A 7 -18.77 -11.94 -5.86
C LEU A 7 -18.31 -11.10 -4.65
N LEU A 8 -19.07 -11.08 -3.55
CA LEU A 8 -18.65 -10.41 -2.32
C LEU A 8 -17.47 -11.11 -1.63
N GLY A 9 -17.39 -12.44 -1.71
CA GLY A 9 -16.28 -13.22 -1.14
C GLY A 9 -14.97 -13.07 -1.90
N LEU A 10 -15.02 -12.86 -3.22
CA LEU A 10 -13.82 -12.69 -4.06
C LEU A 10 -13.14 -11.33 -3.87
N LEU A 11 -13.88 -10.31 -3.42
CA LEU A 11 -13.33 -9.01 -3.05
C LEU A 11 -12.52 -9.03 -1.74
N PHE A 12 -12.68 -10.06 -0.90
CA PHE A 12 -11.92 -10.21 0.36
C PHE A 12 -10.60 -10.98 0.22
N ILE A 13 -10.31 -11.55 -0.95
CA ILE A 13 -9.14 -12.42 -1.19
C ILE A 13 -8.00 -11.67 -1.91
N ALA A 14 -8.19 -10.39 -2.24
CA ALA A 14 -7.15 -9.57 -2.85
C ALA A 14 -6.09 -9.15 -1.81
N GLY A 15 -5.20 -10.09 -1.51
CA GLY A 15 -3.78 -9.85 -1.26
C GLY A 15 -3.42 -8.97 -0.06
N ILE A 16 -3.14 -9.63 1.06
CA ILE A 16 -2.25 -9.06 2.09
C ILE A 16 -0.82 -9.19 1.56
N VAL A 17 -0.51 -8.41 0.53
CA VAL A 17 0.86 -8.08 0.12
C VAL A 17 1.20 -6.83 0.93
N SER A 18 2.40 -6.76 1.51
CA SER A 18 2.92 -5.53 2.13
C SER A 18 2.59 -4.37 1.20
N ALA A 19 1.65 -3.51 1.59
CA ALA A 19 1.01 -2.61 0.63
C ALA A 19 2.08 -1.63 0.14
N GLY A 20 2.52 -1.81 -1.11
CA GLY A 20 3.44 -0.91 -1.82
C GLY A 20 2.73 0.37 -2.19
N CYS A 21 2.04 0.98 -1.23
CA CYS A 21 1.11 2.07 -1.47
C CYS A 21 1.80 3.29 -2.05
N ALA A 22 2.95 3.68 -1.49
CA ALA A 22 3.72 4.81 -1.97
C ALA A 22 4.42 4.48 -3.30
N GLU A 23 5.01 3.29 -3.42
CA GLU A 23 5.66 2.82 -4.65
C GLU A 23 4.66 2.76 -5.82
N ASP A 24 3.51 2.12 -5.63
CA ASP A 24 2.47 1.98 -6.65
C ASP A 24 1.87 3.33 -7.02
N ALA A 25 1.63 4.21 -6.05
CA ALA A 25 1.14 5.56 -6.30
C ALA A 25 2.14 6.35 -7.16
N TYR A 26 3.42 6.28 -6.83
CA TYR A 26 4.47 6.93 -7.60
C TYR A 26 4.59 6.38 -9.03
N LEU A 27 4.65 5.05 -9.20
CA LEU A 27 4.74 4.42 -10.52
C LEU A 27 3.50 4.71 -11.39
N LYS A 28 2.31 4.77 -10.77
CA LYS A 28 1.09 5.17 -11.48
C LYS A 28 1.12 6.63 -11.88
N ALA A 29 1.57 7.52 -11.00
CA ALA A 29 1.74 8.94 -11.32
C ALA A 29 2.71 9.10 -12.51
N CYS A 30 3.86 8.43 -12.45
CA CYS A 30 4.86 8.44 -13.51
C CYS A 30 4.33 7.98 -14.89
N SER A 31 3.46 6.98 -14.92
CA SER A 31 2.90 6.46 -16.17
C SER A 31 1.65 7.18 -16.66
N SER A 32 0.95 7.90 -15.77
CA SER A 32 -0.37 8.49 -16.08
C SER A 32 -0.38 10.00 -16.13
N CYS A 33 0.52 10.67 -15.41
CA CYS A 33 0.56 12.12 -15.36
C CYS A 33 1.30 12.71 -16.56
N PRO A 34 0.79 13.81 -17.14
CA PRO A 34 1.50 14.52 -18.18
C PRO A 34 2.76 15.19 -17.61
N PHE A 35 3.75 15.40 -18.49
CA PHE A 35 4.95 16.16 -18.17
C PHE A 35 4.92 17.50 -18.92
N ASP A 36 5.39 18.57 -18.29
CA ASP A 36 5.50 19.89 -18.89
C ASP A 36 6.69 19.97 -19.88
N GLU A 37 6.89 21.15 -20.47
CA GLU A 37 7.98 21.40 -21.43
C GLU A 37 9.38 21.26 -20.80
N ASN A 38 9.49 21.33 -19.48
CA ASN A 38 10.72 21.15 -18.71
C ASN A 38 10.92 19.69 -18.27
N GLY A 39 10.00 18.78 -18.63
CA GLY A 39 10.05 17.38 -18.24
C GLY A 39 9.61 17.12 -16.80
N LYS A 40 8.88 18.07 -16.17
CA LYS A 40 8.33 17.95 -14.82
C LYS A 40 6.91 17.42 -14.86
N MET A 41 6.61 16.48 -13.99
CA MET A 41 5.28 15.91 -13.85
C MET A 41 4.28 16.97 -13.41
N ASP A 42 3.08 16.97 -14.00
CA ASP A 42 2.01 17.85 -13.58
C ASP A 42 1.69 17.67 -12.09
N LYS A 43 1.81 18.78 -11.36
CA LYS A 43 1.69 18.79 -9.90
C LYS A 43 0.31 18.32 -9.42
N SER A 44 -0.76 18.80 -10.05
CA SER A 44 -2.13 18.45 -9.64
C SER A 44 -2.41 16.97 -9.85
N CYS A 45 -1.93 16.41 -10.96
CA CYS A 45 -2.05 14.98 -11.24
C CYS A 45 -1.24 14.17 -10.22
N TYR A 46 0.04 14.50 -10.02
CA TYR A 46 0.89 13.83 -9.04
C TYR A 46 0.29 13.83 -7.63
N GLU A 47 -0.19 14.99 -7.15
CA GLU A 47 -0.79 15.13 -5.82
C GLU A 47 -2.00 14.21 -5.65
N SER A 48 -2.80 13.99 -6.70
CA SER A 48 -3.94 13.07 -6.64
C SER A 48 -3.51 11.61 -6.38
N TYR A 49 -2.42 11.15 -7.01
CA TYR A 49 -1.85 9.83 -6.77
C TYR A 49 -1.17 9.75 -5.41
N GLN A 50 -0.50 10.82 -4.98
CA GLN A 50 0.07 10.91 -3.63
C GLN A 50 -1.02 10.72 -2.57
N GLN A 51 -2.18 11.39 -2.71
CA GLN A 51 -3.32 11.21 -1.81
C GLN A 51 -3.90 9.79 -1.87
N SER A 52 -3.91 9.17 -3.04
CA SER A 52 -4.27 7.75 -3.19
C SER A 52 -3.32 6.83 -2.42
N GLY A 53 -2.00 7.08 -2.50
CA GLY A 53 -0.98 6.37 -1.72
C GLY A 53 -1.16 6.55 -0.21
N ILE A 54 -1.38 7.78 0.26
CA ILE A 54 -1.67 8.08 1.68
C ILE A 54 -2.93 7.35 2.14
N SER A 55 -3.98 7.36 1.33
CA SER A 55 -5.24 6.66 1.64
C SER A 55 -5.05 5.14 1.70
N CYS A 56 -4.24 4.58 0.79
CA CYS A 56 -3.87 3.17 0.81
C CYS A 56 -3.11 2.82 2.10
N ILE A 57 -2.15 3.64 2.53
CA ILE A 57 -1.42 3.44 3.80
C ILE A 57 -2.38 3.50 4.99
N ALA A 58 -3.26 4.50 5.05
CA ALA A 58 -4.23 4.66 6.14
C ALA A 58 -5.23 3.50 6.19
N ALA A 59 -5.66 2.99 5.05
CA ALA A 59 -6.55 1.82 4.97
C ALA A 59 -5.83 0.51 5.32
N SER A 60 -4.54 0.40 4.98
CA SER A 60 -3.73 -0.80 5.26
C SER A 60 -3.30 -0.87 6.73
N TYR A 61 -3.09 0.28 7.37
CA TYR A 61 -2.60 0.39 8.75
C TYR A 61 -3.45 1.36 9.58
N PRO A 62 -4.75 1.04 9.80
CA PRO A 62 -5.70 1.97 10.42
C PRO A 62 -5.35 2.29 11.88
N ILE A 63 -4.79 1.35 12.65
CA ILE A 63 -4.40 1.59 14.04
C ILE A 63 -3.21 2.55 14.08
N ALA A 64 -2.20 2.29 13.25
CA ALA A 64 -1.02 3.13 13.15
C ALA A 64 -1.38 4.54 12.68
N ALA A 65 -2.24 4.67 11.66
CA ALA A 65 -2.73 5.96 11.16
C ALA A 65 -3.49 6.74 12.24
N ALA A 66 -4.38 6.08 12.98
CA ALA A 66 -5.13 6.71 14.07
C ALA A 66 -4.21 7.19 15.21
N LYS A 67 -3.16 6.42 15.55
CA LYS A 67 -2.18 6.82 16.57
C LYS A 67 -1.27 7.94 16.09
N HIS A 68 -0.85 7.92 14.83
CA HIS A 68 -0.06 8.99 14.23
C HIS A 68 -0.82 10.32 14.24
N ALA A 69 -2.11 10.30 13.90
CA ALA A 69 -2.98 11.49 14.01
C ALA A 69 -3.10 12.05 15.44
N LYS A 70 -2.83 11.23 16.47
CA LYS A 70 -2.79 11.65 17.88
C LYS A 70 -1.39 12.00 18.39
N GLY A 71 -0.34 11.86 17.56
CA GLY A 71 1.05 12.03 17.97
C GLY A 71 1.63 10.86 18.78
N GLU A 72 0.97 9.70 18.78
CA GLU A 72 1.35 8.51 19.56
C GLU A 72 2.19 7.50 18.75
N CYS A 73 2.49 7.80 17.49
CA CYS A 73 3.25 6.94 16.58
C CYS A 73 4.31 7.75 15.79
N PRO A 74 5.34 8.30 16.46
CA PRO A 74 6.35 9.16 15.82
C PRO A 74 7.22 8.44 14.78
N GLN A 75 7.21 7.11 14.78
CA GLN A 75 7.98 6.31 13.83
C GLN A 75 7.53 6.51 12.39
N ILE A 76 6.27 6.90 12.16
CA ILE A 76 5.77 7.26 10.81
C ILE A 76 6.39 8.57 10.32
N ASP A 77 6.64 9.53 11.21
CA ASP A 77 7.33 10.78 10.86
C ASP A 77 8.77 10.50 10.43
N THR A 78 9.48 9.62 11.15
CA THR A 78 10.82 9.16 10.75
C THR A 78 10.82 8.52 9.36
N CYS A 79 9.76 7.80 8.97
CA CYS A 79 9.67 7.24 7.63
C CYS A 79 9.51 8.33 6.56
N SER A 80 8.77 9.39 6.88
CA SER A 80 8.61 10.55 5.99
C SER A 80 9.93 11.31 5.82
N GLU A 81 10.71 11.46 6.89
CA GLU A 81 12.05 12.04 6.85
C GLU A 81 13.00 11.21 5.98
N LYS A 82 13.03 9.88 6.18
CA LYS A 82 13.85 8.98 5.35
C LYS A 82 13.49 9.02 3.87
N LEU A 83 12.21 9.13 3.54
CA LEU A 83 11.78 9.30 2.15
C LEU A 83 12.34 10.61 1.57
N ARG A 84 12.24 11.73 2.31
CA ARG A 84 12.79 13.03 1.89
C ARG A 84 14.30 12.96 1.72
N GLU A 85 15.01 12.32 2.64
CA GLU A 85 16.45 12.11 2.57
C GLU A 85 16.82 11.29 1.33
N CYS A 86 16.11 10.19 1.07
CA CYS A 86 16.33 9.35 -0.10
C CYS A 86 16.14 10.16 -1.39
N ILE A 87 15.02 10.88 -1.52
CA ILE A 87 14.75 11.74 -2.68
C ILE A 87 15.84 12.82 -2.84
N SER A 88 16.27 13.44 -1.75
CA SER A 88 17.28 14.52 -1.78
C SER A 88 18.67 14.00 -2.12
N ALA A 89 19.00 12.76 -1.74
CA ALA A 89 20.26 12.11 -2.05
C ALA A 89 20.34 11.65 -3.51
N TYR A 90 19.22 11.56 -4.22
CA TYR A 90 19.23 11.23 -5.65
C TYR A 90 19.76 12.42 -6.47
N PRO A 91 20.68 12.18 -7.43
CA PRO A 91 21.25 13.24 -8.25
C PRO A 91 20.16 14.01 -8.99
N GLY A 92 20.06 15.33 -8.76
CA GLY A 92 19.04 16.19 -9.38
C GLY A 92 17.79 16.43 -8.53
N SER A 93 17.64 15.80 -7.35
CA SER A 93 16.66 16.01 -6.25
C SER A 93 15.16 16.14 -6.59
N ASP A 94 14.78 16.25 -7.85
CA ASP A 94 13.40 16.45 -8.26
C ASP A 94 12.82 15.15 -8.80
N PHE A 95 12.05 14.50 -7.93
CA PHE A 95 11.40 13.23 -8.22
C PHE A 95 10.27 13.35 -9.24
N THR A 96 9.89 14.57 -9.62
CA THR A 96 8.88 14.81 -10.66
C THR A 96 9.47 14.81 -12.07
N ASP A 97 10.79 14.67 -12.21
CA ASP A 97 11.45 14.57 -13.51
C ASP A 97 11.12 13.27 -14.25
N LYS A 98 10.83 13.38 -15.55
CA LYS A 98 10.54 12.24 -16.43
C LYS A 98 11.63 11.17 -16.42
N GLU A 99 12.90 11.56 -16.43
CA GLU A 99 14.02 10.62 -16.38
C GLU A 99 14.08 9.85 -15.04
N LYS A 100 13.58 10.45 -13.95
CA LYS A 100 13.57 9.82 -12.62
C LYS A 100 12.42 8.86 -12.43
N CYS A 101 11.31 9.07 -13.13
CA CYS A 101 10.24 8.09 -13.25
C CYS A 101 10.73 6.76 -13.83
N GLU A 102 11.71 6.80 -14.74
CA GLU A 102 12.29 5.61 -15.38
C GLU A 102 13.58 5.13 -14.67
N GLY A 103 14.24 6.01 -13.91
CA GLY A 103 15.58 5.82 -13.33
C GLY A 103 15.65 5.17 -11.94
N GLY A 104 14.63 4.43 -11.51
CA GLY A 104 14.68 3.63 -10.27
C GLY A 104 14.42 4.39 -8.97
N MET A 105 13.91 5.63 -9.03
CA MET A 105 13.52 6.42 -7.86
C MET A 105 12.33 5.82 -7.10
N SER A 106 11.58 4.91 -7.72
CA SER A 106 10.58 4.07 -7.05
C SER A 106 11.15 3.29 -5.84
N THR A 107 12.46 3.04 -5.83
CA THR A 107 13.15 2.42 -4.69
C THR A 107 13.01 3.22 -3.40
N CYS A 108 13.08 4.57 -3.46
CA CYS A 108 12.86 5.41 -2.28
C CYS A 108 11.45 5.23 -1.70
N PHE A 109 10.45 5.16 -2.58
CA PHE A 109 9.05 4.97 -2.18
C PHE A 109 8.81 3.56 -1.62
N LYS A 110 9.45 2.54 -2.21
CA LYS A 110 9.45 1.18 -1.69
C LYS A 110 10.08 1.07 -0.30
N GLU A 111 11.20 1.74 -0.07
CA GLU A 111 11.84 1.80 1.23
C GLU A 111 10.98 2.54 2.27
N ALA A 112 10.26 3.59 1.83
CA ALA A 112 9.28 4.27 2.66
C ALA A 112 8.11 3.34 3.03
N ASP A 113 7.56 2.57 2.09
CA ASP A 113 6.52 1.57 2.37
C ASP A 113 7.00 0.52 3.38
N LEU A 114 8.23 0.02 3.22
CA LEU A 114 8.84 -0.92 4.18
C LEU A 114 9.05 -0.28 5.57
N CYS A 115 9.41 1.00 5.62
CA CYS A 115 9.55 1.74 6.87
C CYS A 115 8.19 1.88 7.56
N VAL A 116 7.17 2.33 6.83
CA VAL A 116 5.81 2.52 7.35
C VAL A 116 5.24 1.20 7.86
N HIS A 117 5.44 0.10 7.14
CA HIS A 117 5.04 -1.23 7.59
C HIS A 117 5.67 -1.58 8.96
N LYS A 118 7.00 -1.40 9.10
CA LYS A 118 7.70 -1.66 10.38
C LYS A 118 7.26 -0.72 11.49
N ALA A 119 7.00 0.56 11.16
CA ALA A 119 6.48 1.55 12.09
C ALA A 119 5.07 1.16 12.57
N ALA A 120 4.20 0.74 11.66
CA ALA A 120 2.83 0.32 11.96
C ALA A 120 2.80 -0.84 12.97
N VAL A 121 3.61 -1.87 12.76
CA VAL A 121 3.75 -2.99 13.73
C VAL A 121 4.18 -2.48 15.11
N LYS A 122 5.17 -1.58 15.18
CA LYS A 122 5.61 -0.98 16.46
C LYS A 122 4.52 -0.14 17.11
N CYS A 123 3.64 0.45 16.32
CA CYS A 123 2.51 1.22 16.80
C CYS A 123 1.29 0.36 17.16
N GLY A 124 1.41 -0.97 17.11
CA GLY A 124 0.37 -1.90 17.54
C GLY A 124 -0.59 -2.32 16.43
N GLU A 125 -0.20 -2.13 15.17
CA GLU A 125 -0.89 -2.77 14.05
C GLU A 125 -0.60 -4.28 14.06
N GLU A 126 -1.66 -5.09 14.08
CA GLU A 126 -1.53 -6.53 13.93
C GLU A 126 -1.61 -6.89 12.45
N ILE A 127 -0.46 -7.24 11.89
CA ILE A 127 -0.40 -7.63 10.47
C ILE A 127 -0.62 -9.15 10.42
N PRO A 128 -1.78 -9.62 9.93
CA PRO A 128 -2.06 -11.05 9.85
C PRO A 128 -0.97 -11.72 9.01
N SER A 129 -0.26 -12.66 9.63
CA SER A 129 0.75 -13.43 8.90
C SER A 129 0.08 -14.19 7.74
N PRO A 130 0.70 -14.24 6.55
CA PRO A 130 0.13 -14.92 5.38
C PRO A 130 -0.13 -16.42 5.64
N CYS A 131 0.52 -17.01 6.66
CA CYS A 131 0.37 -18.41 7.02
C CYS A 131 -0.92 -18.75 7.79
N GLN A 132 -1.58 -17.79 8.45
CA GLN A 132 -2.80 -18.08 9.23
C GLN A 132 -4.08 -18.07 8.40
N SER A 133 -4.13 -17.30 7.31
CA SER A 133 -5.34 -17.16 6.48
C SER A 133 -5.62 -18.38 5.60
N SER A 134 -4.60 -19.16 5.23
CA SER A 134 -4.78 -20.37 4.41
C SER A 134 -5.51 -21.49 5.14
N PHE A 135 -5.32 -21.63 6.46
CA PHE A 135 -5.97 -22.67 7.25
C PHE A 135 -7.48 -22.45 7.40
N ILE A 136 -7.92 -21.20 7.56
CA ILE A 136 -9.34 -20.87 7.72
C ILE A 136 -10.10 -21.11 6.41
N LEU A 137 -9.50 -20.78 5.26
CA LEU A 137 -10.10 -21.02 3.95
C LEU A 137 -10.22 -22.52 3.63
N ILE A 138 -9.22 -23.34 3.96
CA ILE A 138 -9.28 -24.79 3.78
C ILE A 138 -10.38 -25.41 4.66
N PHE A 139 -10.52 -24.95 5.91
CA PHE A 139 -11.57 -25.44 6.82
C PHE A 139 -12.99 -25.06 6.38
N LEU A 140 -13.18 -23.86 5.84
CA LEU A 140 -14.48 -23.41 5.30
C LEU A 140 -14.87 -24.18 4.04
N VAL A 141 -13.92 -24.50 3.16
CA VAL A 141 -14.18 -25.34 1.98
C VAL A 141 -14.55 -26.77 2.41
N LEU A 142 -13.80 -27.38 3.33
CA LEU A 142 -14.07 -28.75 3.79
C LEU A 142 -15.44 -28.88 4.47
N THR A 143 -15.83 -27.95 5.32
CA THR A 143 -17.14 -27.99 5.99
C THR A 143 -18.31 -27.76 5.03
N ALA A 144 -18.13 -26.94 3.97
CA ALA A 144 -19.14 -26.76 2.93
C ALA A 144 -19.34 -28.04 2.08
N PHE A 145 -18.26 -28.76 1.75
CA PHE A 145 -18.36 -30.02 1.02
C PHE A 145 -18.97 -31.15 1.86
N ILE A 146 -18.62 -31.27 3.15
CA ILE A 146 -19.18 -32.30 4.05
C ILE A 146 -20.70 -32.09 4.22
N ARG A 147 -21.16 -30.84 4.39
CA ARG A 147 -22.60 -30.53 4.50
C ARG A 147 -23.40 -30.89 3.25
N ASN A 148 -22.77 -30.83 2.07
CA ASN A 148 -23.41 -31.16 0.80
C ASN A 148 -23.41 -32.68 0.54
N ALA A 149 -22.42 -33.41 1.07
CA ALA A 149 -22.35 -34.87 0.99
C ALA A 149 -23.36 -35.58 1.91
N SER A 150 -23.71 -35.02 3.08
CA SER A 150 -24.73 -35.58 3.98
C SER A 150 -26.19 -35.30 3.57
N ARG A 151 -26.43 -34.61 2.44
CA ARG A 151 -27.78 -34.36 1.90
C ARG A 151 -28.16 -35.26 0.71
N LYS A 152 -27.40 -36.33 0.47
CA LYS A 152 -27.76 -37.40 -0.49
C LYS A 152 -28.10 -38.68 0.24
#